data_AF-A0A848SPY8-F1
#
_entry.id   AF-A0A848SPY8-F1
#
_cell.length_a   1.000
_cell.length_b   1.000
_cell.length_c   1.000
_cell.angle_alpha   90.00
_cell.angle_beta   90.00
_cell.angle_gamma   90.00
#
_symmetry.space_group_name_H-M   'P 1'
#
loop_
_entity.id
_entity.type
_entity.pdbx_description
1 polymer ?
#
loop_
_entity_poly.entity_id
_entity_poly.type
_entity_poly.pdbx_seq_one_letter_code
_entity_poly.pdbx_strand_id
1 'polypeptide(L)'
;MKLETLIAEPWADYGLVDSGGGRKLERYGRFRFIRPEPQAMWNPVETNWRADGEFVPGSDADGGGRWQLSGGVPAEGWPLSWEDVRFTAQNTPFRHLAFFPDMASHWSWMRERVRPDFEALNLFGYTGVGSLALAAKGAKVTHVDASKKSVEAGKANAALSDMADLPIRWLVDDASKFAAREVRRERRYDGIMLDPPKWGRGPKKELWQLEEGLPGLIADCARLLDSDSRFLVLTVYAVRMSALAIGELVRQATEHLGGEIVCGEMAVREEARGLPLPTAIFARWQK
;
A
#
# COMPACT_ATOMS: atom_id res chain seq x y z
N MET A 1 -19.06 12.08 7.40
CA MET A 1 -18.26 11.31 6.42
C MET A 1 -17.99 12.21 5.23
N LYS A 2 -16.72 12.44 4.91
CA LYS A 2 -16.27 13.31 3.82
C LYS A 2 -15.73 12.45 2.67
N LEU A 3 -16.08 12.78 1.43
CA LEU A 3 -15.53 12.14 0.23
C LEU A 3 -14.37 12.96 -0.32
N GLU A 4 -13.23 12.31 -0.58
CA GLU A 4 -12.04 12.95 -1.15
C GLU A 4 -11.36 12.05 -2.18
N THR A 5 -10.73 12.65 -3.17
CA THR A 5 -9.77 11.97 -4.04
C THR A 5 -8.37 12.33 -3.58
N LEU A 6 -7.61 11.35 -3.13
CA LEU A 6 -6.18 11.52 -2.87
C LEU A 6 -5.39 11.27 -4.14
N ILE A 7 -4.49 12.20 -4.45
CA ILE A 7 -3.63 12.09 -5.62
C ILE A 7 -2.18 12.03 -5.14
N ALA A 8 -1.49 10.95 -5.47
CA ALA A 8 -0.05 10.86 -5.35
C ALA A 8 0.60 11.57 -6.54
N GLU A 9 1.39 12.58 -6.24
CA GLU A 9 2.16 13.34 -7.23
C GLU A 9 3.42 12.55 -7.64
N PRO A 10 3.90 12.71 -8.89
CA PRO A 10 5.17 12.13 -9.31
C PRO A 10 6.35 12.73 -8.52
N TRP A 11 7.43 11.96 -8.37
CA TRP A 11 8.68 12.40 -7.76
C TRP A 11 9.89 11.86 -8.54
N ALA A 12 11.11 12.14 -8.10
CA ALA A 12 12.33 11.77 -8.85
C ALA A 12 12.37 10.30 -9.31
N ASP A 13 11.96 9.36 -8.46
CA ASP A 13 12.08 7.92 -8.70
C ASP A 13 10.77 7.24 -9.14
N TYR A 14 9.66 7.97 -9.21
CA TYR A 14 8.41 7.45 -9.78
C TYR A 14 7.63 8.50 -10.57
N GLY A 15 7.06 8.09 -11.69
CA GLY A 15 6.07 8.87 -12.40
C GLY A 15 5.17 8.00 -13.28
N LEU A 16 3.87 8.32 -13.30
CA LEU A 16 2.98 7.87 -14.38
C LEU A 16 3.26 8.77 -15.58
N VAL A 17 4.00 8.28 -16.57
CA VAL A 17 4.44 9.08 -17.71
C VAL A 17 3.28 9.42 -18.63
N ASP A 18 2.50 8.41 -19.02
CA ASP A 18 1.32 8.52 -19.90
C ASP A 18 0.36 7.34 -19.61
N SER A 19 -0.91 7.49 -19.97
CA SER A 19 -1.94 6.48 -19.76
C SER A 19 -3.03 6.52 -20.83
N GLY A 20 -3.58 5.36 -21.18
CA GLY A 20 -4.68 5.25 -22.13
C GLY A 20 -4.72 3.90 -22.85
N GLY A 21 -5.79 3.66 -23.59
CA GLY A 21 -6.00 2.41 -24.32
C GLY A 21 -6.02 1.17 -23.42
N GLY A 22 -6.43 1.33 -22.16
CA GLY A 22 -6.43 0.26 -21.16
C GLY A 22 -5.03 -0.09 -20.63
N ARG A 23 -4.04 0.82 -20.76
CA ARG A 23 -2.64 0.62 -20.39
C ARG A 23 -2.05 1.88 -19.74
N LYS A 24 -0.90 1.72 -19.10
CA LYS A 24 -0.13 2.83 -18.53
C LYS A 24 1.37 2.65 -18.74
N LEU A 25 2.06 3.75 -18.98
CA LEU A 25 3.51 3.85 -19.01
C LEU A 25 3.99 4.53 -17.72
N GLU A 26 4.82 3.84 -16.97
CA GLU A 26 5.36 4.37 -15.71
C GLU A 26 6.89 4.32 -15.73
N ARG A 27 7.52 5.31 -15.08
CA ARG A 27 8.95 5.29 -14.76
C ARG A 27 9.16 4.88 -13.30
N TYR A 28 10.12 4.00 -13.08
CA TYR A 28 10.59 3.55 -11.78
C TYR A 28 12.11 3.73 -11.78
N GLY A 29 12.55 4.89 -11.30
CA GLY A 29 13.92 5.39 -11.47
C GLY A 29 14.22 5.60 -12.95
N ARG A 30 15.32 5.03 -13.44
CA ARG A 30 15.71 5.14 -14.84
C ARG A 30 14.90 4.26 -15.81
N PHE A 31 14.18 3.27 -15.29
CA PHE A 31 13.50 2.27 -16.11
C PHE A 31 12.04 2.65 -16.36
N ARG A 32 11.53 2.28 -17.53
CA ARG A 32 10.15 2.50 -17.94
C ARG A 32 9.43 1.19 -18.19
N PHE A 33 8.19 1.07 -17.73
CA PHE A 33 7.39 -0.14 -17.86
C PHE A 33 6.00 0.17 -18.39
N ILE A 34 5.52 -0.67 -19.31
CA ILE A 34 4.13 -0.67 -19.75
C ILE A 34 3.37 -1.76 -19.00
N ARG A 35 2.24 -1.38 -18.39
CA ARG A 35 1.39 -2.30 -17.63
C ARG A 35 -0.08 -2.17 -18.05
N PRO A 36 -0.87 -3.24 -17.92
CA PRO A 36 -2.32 -3.18 -18.12
C PRO A 36 -2.98 -2.31 -17.05
N GLU A 37 -3.89 -1.46 -17.49
CA GLU A 37 -4.72 -0.61 -16.64
C GLU A 37 -6.10 -0.40 -17.30
N PRO A 38 -7.07 -1.31 -17.09
CA PRO A 38 -8.37 -1.25 -17.75
C PRO A 38 -9.14 0.05 -17.49
N GLN A 39 -8.88 0.75 -16.38
CA GLN A 39 -9.55 2.02 -16.06
C GLN A 39 -9.05 3.20 -16.90
N ALA A 40 -7.86 3.09 -17.53
CA ALA A 40 -7.33 4.09 -18.46
C ALA A 40 -8.01 3.99 -19.85
N MET A 41 -9.34 4.17 -19.88
CA MET A 41 -10.19 3.98 -21.08
C MET A 41 -10.04 5.10 -22.13
N TRP A 42 -9.38 6.20 -21.77
CA TRP A 42 -9.09 7.33 -22.66
C TRP A 42 -7.95 7.02 -23.63
N ASN A 43 -7.70 7.93 -24.57
CA ASN A 43 -6.57 7.81 -25.50
C ASN A 43 -5.26 8.25 -24.81
N PRO A 44 -4.12 7.58 -25.05
CA PRO A 44 -2.82 8.06 -24.61
C PRO A 44 -2.37 9.28 -25.43
N VAL A 45 -1.38 10.01 -24.93
CA VAL A 45 -0.74 11.09 -25.71
C VAL A 45 0.05 10.49 -26.87
N GLU A 46 0.84 9.45 -26.59
CA GLU A 46 1.61 8.73 -27.58
C GLU A 46 1.13 7.28 -27.72
N THR A 47 1.01 6.80 -28.95
CA THR A 47 0.60 5.40 -29.21
C THR A 47 1.78 4.43 -29.23
N ASN A 48 3.01 4.92 -29.33
CA ASN A 48 4.22 4.11 -29.45
C ASN A 48 5.23 4.43 -28.34
N TRP A 49 4.89 4.02 -27.12
CA TRP A 49 5.74 4.21 -25.95
C TRP A 49 7.05 3.41 -26.04
N ARG A 50 8.15 4.07 -25.71
CA ARG A 50 9.44 3.41 -25.45
C ARG A 50 9.51 2.98 -23.98
N ALA A 51 9.69 1.68 -23.75
CA ALA A 51 9.80 1.09 -22.42
C ALA A 51 10.90 0.03 -22.36
N ASP A 52 11.46 -0.15 -21.17
CA ASP A 52 12.44 -1.19 -20.87
C ASP A 52 11.78 -2.54 -20.59
N GLY A 53 10.47 -2.56 -20.35
CA GLY A 53 9.70 -3.78 -20.32
C GLY A 53 8.19 -3.59 -20.36
N GLU A 54 7.49 -4.66 -20.68
CA GLU A 54 6.03 -4.72 -20.71
C GLU A 54 5.52 -5.95 -19.94
N PHE A 55 4.50 -5.77 -19.10
CA PHE A 55 3.78 -6.90 -18.53
C PHE A 55 2.65 -7.32 -19.46
N VAL A 56 2.71 -8.54 -19.98
CA VAL A 56 1.67 -9.15 -20.81
C VAL A 56 0.78 -10.03 -19.93
N PRO A 57 -0.51 -9.69 -19.76
CA PRO A 57 -1.46 -10.54 -19.05
C PRO A 57 -1.54 -11.93 -19.70
N GLY A 58 -1.64 -12.95 -18.86
CA GLY A 58 -1.87 -14.34 -19.28
C GLY A 58 -3.13 -14.88 -18.64
N SER A 59 -3.58 -16.06 -19.08
CA SER A 59 -4.65 -16.76 -18.37
C SER A 59 -4.18 -17.19 -16.98
N ASP A 60 -5.11 -17.48 -16.07
CA ASP A 60 -4.78 -18.04 -14.76
C ASP A 60 -4.02 -19.38 -14.88
N ALA A 61 -4.27 -20.14 -15.97
CA ALA A 61 -3.55 -21.37 -16.29
C ALA A 61 -2.09 -21.12 -16.71
N ASP A 62 -1.78 -19.92 -17.25
CA ASP A 62 -0.44 -19.50 -17.65
C ASP A 62 0.33 -18.78 -16.53
N GLY A 63 -0.19 -18.80 -15.29
CA GLY A 63 0.46 -18.16 -14.14
C GLY A 63 0.19 -16.66 -13.99
N GLY A 64 -0.85 -16.12 -14.64
CA GLY A 64 -1.31 -14.73 -14.43
C GLY A 64 -0.56 -13.66 -15.23
N GLY A 65 0.34 -14.05 -16.14
CA GLY A 65 1.05 -13.18 -17.09
C GLY A 65 2.58 -13.29 -17.03
N ARG A 66 3.27 -12.48 -17.84
CA ARG A 66 4.74 -12.47 -17.89
C ARG A 66 5.31 -11.11 -18.28
N TRP A 67 6.53 -10.84 -17.82
CA TRP A 67 7.31 -9.70 -18.27
C TRP A 67 8.05 -9.99 -19.57
N GLN A 68 7.97 -9.07 -20.52
CA GLN A 68 8.87 -8.98 -21.67
C GLN A 68 9.84 -7.83 -21.40
N LEU A 69 11.09 -8.16 -21.10
CA LEU A 69 12.10 -7.20 -20.67
C LEU A 69 13.14 -6.99 -21.77
N SER A 70 13.62 -5.76 -21.87
CA SER A 70 14.88 -5.44 -22.55
C SER A 70 16.07 -5.96 -21.73
N GLY A 71 17.20 -6.25 -22.39
CA GLY A 71 18.37 -6.86 -21.75
C GLY A 71 19.06 -6.02 -20.67
N GLY A 72 18.67 -4.75 -20.47
CA GLY A 72 19.28 -3.84 -19.51
C GLY A 72 18.61 -3.78 -18.13
N VAL A 73 17.52 -4.53 -17.90
CA VAL A 73 16.77 -4.54 -16.64
C VAL A 73 17.35 -5.59 -15.68
N PRO A 74 17.85 -5.19 -14.49
CA PRO A 74 18.42 -6.12 -13.51
C PRO A 74 17.35 -7.08 -12.96
N ALA A 75 17.68 -8.38 -12.91
CA ALA A 75 16.76 -9.41 -12.43
C ALA A 75 16.55 -9.35 -10.91
N GLU A 76 17.55 -8.89 -10.18
CA GLU A 76 17.58 -8.69 -8.73
C GLU A 76 16.81 -7.43 -8.28
N GLY A 77 16.38 -6.58 -9.22
CA GLY A 77 15.74 -5.30 -8.94
C GLY A 77 16.74 -4.14 -8.89
N TRP A 78 16.21 -2.94 -8.61
CA TRP A 78 17.01 -1.71 -8.53
C TRP A 78 16.50 -0.83 -7.39
N PRO A 79 17.38 -0.04 -6.76
CA PRO A 79 16.99 0.84 -5.67
C PRO A 79 16.19 2.03 -6.21
N LEU A 80 15.17 2.42 -5.44
CA LEU A 80 14.41 3.65 -5.56
C LEU A 80 14.36 4.33 -4.19
N SER A 81 13.97 5.59 -4.20
CA SER A 81 13.85 6.42 -3.01
C SER A 81 12.50 7.13 -2.96
N TRP A 82 11.98 7.31 -1.77
CA TRP A 82 10.87 8.21 -1.47
C TRP A 82 11.15 8.86 -0.12
N GLU A 83 11.31 10.19 -0.09
CA GLU A 83 11.80 10.91 1.09
C GLU A 83 13.11 10.27 1.62
N ASP A 84 13.14 9.92 2.92
CA ASP A 84 14.28 9.30 3.59
C ASP A 84 14.36 7.76 3.35
N VAL A 85 13.38 7.16 2.68
CA VAL A 85 13.25 5.70 2.54
C VAL A 85 13.83 5.24 1.21
N ARG A 86 14.79 4.31 1.26
CA ARG A 86 15.34 3.60 0.11
C ARG A 86 14.81 2.17 0.05
N PHE A 87 14.31 1.75 -1.10
CA PHE A 87 13.68 0.44 -1.27
C PHE A 87 13.94 -0.15 -2.65
N THR A 88 13.87 -1.47 -2.77
CA THR A 88 14.07 -2.15 -4.05
C THR A 88 12.77 -2.27 -4.82
N ALA A 89 12.73 -1.74 -6.04
CA ALA A 89 11.73 -2.11 -7.05
C ALA A 89 12.22 -3.32 -7.85
N GLN A 90 11.29 -4.18 -8.27
CA GLN A 90 11.62 -5.40 -9.01
C GLN A 90 10.44 -5.85 -9.86
N ASN A 91 10.71 -6.32 -11.09
CA ASN A 91 9.73 -7.07 -11.88
C ASN A 91 9.42 -8.40 -11.18
N THR A 92 8.26 -8.46 -10.53
CA THR A 92 7.81 -9.67 -9.85
C THR A 92 7.21 -10.67 -10.85
N PRO A 93 6.91 -11.92 -10.44
CA PRO A 93 6.13 -12.82 -11.28
C PRO A 93 4.73 -12.29 -11.65
N PHE A 94 4.26 -11.24 -10.97
CA PHE A 94 2.98 -10.58 -11.24
C PHE A 94 3.20 -9.16 -11.80
N ARG A 95 2.11 -8.45 -12.08
CA ARG A 95 2.15 -7.11 -12.68
C ARG A 95 2.71 -5.99 -11.77
N HIS A 96 2.92 -6.23 -10.48
CA HIS A 96 3.43 -5.19 -9.57
C HIS A 96 4.96 -5.16 -9.55
N LEU A 97 5.53 -4.00 -9.26
CA LEU A 97 6.97 -3.70 -9.29
C LEU A 97 7.60 -3.65 -7.88
N ALA A 98 7.06 -4.45 -6.96
CA ALA A 98 7.44 -4.51 -5.54
C ALA A 98 7.20 -3.24 -4.68
N PHE A 99 6.47 -2.27 -5.23
CA PHE A 99 6.13 -1.00 -4.59
C PHE A 99 4.83 -0.40 -5.16
N PHE A 100 4.07 0.31 -4.33
CA PHE A 100 2.79 0.93 -4.67
C PHE A 100 2.85 2.47 -4.44
N PRO A 101 3.01 3.25 -5.53
CA PRO A 101 3.31 4.68 -5.46
C PRO A 101 2.14 5.55 -4.98
N ASP A 102 0.92 5.11 -5.21
CA ASP A 102 -0.32 5.76 -4.79
C ASP A 102 -0.44 5.92 -3.27
N MET A 103 0.20 5.02 -2.51
CA MET A 103 0.29 5.10 -1.04
C MET A 103 1.11 6.29 -0.53
N ALA A 104 1.91 6.96 -1.37
CA ALA A 104 2.72 8.11 -0.98
C ALA A 104 1.88 9.22 -0.31
N SER A 105 0.67 9.46 -0.81
CA SER A 105 -0.26 10.43 -0.23
C SER A 105 -0.66 10.08 1.21
N HIS A 106 -0.87 8.79 1.50
CA HIS A 106 -1.14 8.31 2.86
C HIS A 106 0.10 8.36 3.74
N TRP A 107 1.27 7.97 3.23
CA TRP A 107 2.51 8.01 4.01
C TRP A 107 2.87 9.42 4.44
N SER A 108 2.79 10.42 3.55
CA SER A 108 2.98 11.83 3.90
C SER A 108 2.01 12.26 4.99
N TRP A 109 0.72 11.98 4.81
CA TRP A 109 -0.32 12.35 5.77
C TRP A 109 -0.12 11.69 7.14
N MET A 110 0.28 10.41 7.20
CA MET A 110 0.54 9.73 8.47
C MET A 110 1.83 10.25 9.14
N ARG A 111 2.87 10.55 8.36
CA ARG A 111 4.15 11.09 8.87
C ARG A 111 3.97 12.41 9.61
N GLU A 112 3.05 13.27 9.18
CA GLU A 112 2.72 14.54 9.85
C GLU A 112 2.11 14.36 11.25
N ARG A 113 1.60 13.16 11.56
CA ARG A 113 0.91 12.86 12.82
C ARG A 113 1.78 12.09 13.82
N VAL A 114 2.99 11.72 13.41
CA VAL A 114 3.96 11.05 14.28
C VAL A 114 4.45 12.05 15.33
N ARG A 115 4.28 11.70 16.60
CA ARG A 115 4.77 12.44 17.78
C ARG A 115 5.81 11.59 18.54
N PRO A 116 6.51 12.14 19.56
CA PRO A 116 7.36 11.31 20.42
C PRO A 116 6.61 10.10 20.98
N ASP A 117 7.30 8.96 21.06
CA ASP A 117 6.77 7.68 21.53
C ASP A 117 5.59 7.08 20.76
N PHE A 118 5.32 7.55 19.53
CA PHE A 118 4.23 7.04 18.69
C PHE A 118 4.40 5.54 18.37
N GLU A 119 3.41 4.72 18.72
CA GLU A 119 3.34 3.30 18.34
C GLU A 119 2.41 3.12 17.14
N ALA A 120 2.94 2.57 16.04
CA ALA A 120 2.18 2.31 14.82
C ALA A 120 2.05 0.81 14.54
N LEU A 121 0.91 0.39 14.01
CA LEU A 121 0.69 -0.94 13.49
C LEU A 121 0.49 -0.88 11.97
N ASN A 122 1.25 -1.69 11.24
CA ASN A 122 1.10 -1.88 9.80
C ASN A 122 0.72 -3.34 9.51
N LEU A 123 -0.53 -3.56 9.10
CA LEU A 123 -1.08 -4.87 8.75
C LEU A 123 -1.10 -5.04 7.23
N PHE A 124 -0.75 -6.25 6.76
CA PHE A 124 -0.50 -6.50 5.33
C PHE A 124 0.61 -5.60 4.80
N GLY A 125 1.68 -5.47 5.59
CA GLY A 125 2.69 -4.42 5.40
C GLY A 125 3.58 -4.58 4.16
N TYR A 126 3.47 -5.70 3.44
CA TYR A 126 4.18 -5.98 2.20
C TYR A 126 5.69 -5.75 2.30
N THR A 127 6.30 -4.99 1.39
CA THR A 127 7.74 -4.69 1.36
C THR A 127 8.15 -3.61 2.37
N GLY A 128 7.26 -3.23 3.29
CA GLY A 128 7.62 -2.43 4.46
C GLY A 128 7.85 -0.95 4.23
N VAL A 129 7.64 -0.41 3.02
CA VAL A 129 7.88 1.01 2.74
C VAL A 129 7.05 1.93 3.64
N GLY A 130 5.78 1.60 3.89
CA GLY A 130 4.95 2.35 4.85
C GLY A 130 5.44 2.25 6.30
N SER A 131 6.02 1.12 6.70
CA SER A 131 6.63 0.96 8.03
C SER A 131 7.88 1.83 8.17
N LEU A 132 8.73 1.84 7.14
CA LEU A 132 9.94 2.67 7.10
C LEU A 132 9.59 4.16 7.05
N ALA A 133 8.55 4.54 6.31
CA ALA A 133 8.06 5.91 6.25
C ALA A 133 7.70 6.46 7.64
N LEU A 134 7.06 5.66 8.49
CA LEU A 134 6.75 6.05 9.88
C LEU A 134 7.96 5.97 10.81
N ALA A 135 8.76 4.91 10.71
CA ALA A 135 9.95 4.73 11.54
C ALA A 135 10.96 5.87 11.34
N ALA A 136 11.12 6.35 10.10
CA ALA A 136 11.94 7.50 9.76
C ALA A 136 11.50 8.81 10.44
N LYS A 137 10.26 8.90 10.93
CA LYS A 137 9.77 10.01 11.77
C LYS A 137 9.81 9.71 13.27
N GLY A 138 10.42 8.60 13.68
CA GLY A 138 10.62 8.22 15.08
C GLY A 138 9.52 7.32 15.66
N ALA A 139 8.59 6.82 14.84
CA ALA A 139 7.57 5.88 15.33
C ALA A 139 8.18 4.50 15.65
N LYS A 140 7.68 3.86 16.71
CA LYS A 140 7.87 2.43 16.99
C LYS A 140 6.86 1.66 16.17
N VAL A 141 7.29 0.80 15.26
CA VAL A 141 6.39 0.19 14.26
C VAL A 141 6.29 -1.32 14.46
N THR A 142 5.08 -1.85 14.62
CA THR A 142 4.82 -3.28 14.46
C THR A 142 4.40 -3.53 13.01
N HIS A 143 5.21 -4.31 12.29
CA HIS A 143 4.96 -4.69 10.90
C HIS A 143 4.51 -6.15 10.83
N VAL A 144 3.36 -6.40 10.20
CA VAL A 144 2.77 -7.73 10.08
C VAL A 144 2.45 -8.03 8.62
N ASP A 145 3.00 -9.14 8.12
CA ASP A 145 2.63 -9.70 6.82
C ASP A 145 2.67 -11.23 6.88
N ALA A 146 1.78 -11.90 6.15
CA ALA A 146 1.73 -13.37 6.15
C ALA A 146 2.87 -14.00 5.33
N SER A 147 3.44 -13.25 4.39
CA SER A 147 4.51 -13.69 3.50
C SER A 147 5.88 -13.44 4.14
N LYS A 148 6.57 -14.53 4.49
CA LYS A 148 7.98 -14.46 4.91
C LYS A 148 8.84 -13.72 3.87
N LYS A 149 8.59 -13.92 2.58
CA LYS A 149 9.30 -13.22 1.50
C LYS A 149 9.11 -11.70 1.58
N SER A 150 7.88 -11.24 1.86
CA SER A 150 7.58 -9.81 1.99
C SER A 150 8.24 -9.20 3.22
N VAL A 151 8.17 -9.89 4.37
CA VAL A 151 8.83 -9.44 5.61
C VAL A 151 10.36 -9.35 5.45
N GLU A 152 11.00 -10.34 4.81
CA GLU A 152 12.43 -10.28 4.54
C GLU A 152 12.80 -9.18 3.53
N ALA A 153 11.94 -8.90 2.54
CA ALA A 153 12.10 -7.73 1.67
C ALA A 153 11.97 -6.41 2.44
N GLY A 154 11.06 -6.33 3.42
CA GLY A 154 10.94 -5.18 4.33
C GLY A 154 12.20 -4.95 5.17
N LYS A 155 12.78 -6.01 5.74
CA LYS A 155 14.07 -5.94 6.44
C LYS A 155 15.22 -5.52 5.52
N ALA A 156 15.25 -6.04 4.28
CA ALA A 156 16.24 -5.64 3.30
C ALA A 156 16.11 -4.16 2.92
N ASN A 157 14.87 -3.65 2.78
CA ASN A 157 14.61 -2.23 2.57
C ASN A 157 15.00 -1.39 3.79
N ALA A 158 14.83 -1.91 5.02
CA ALA A 158 15.31 -1.25 6.23
C ALA A 158 16.83 -1.10 6.23
N ALA A 159 17.56 -2.18 5.90
CA ALA A 159 19.01 -2.13 5.75
C ALA A 159 19.44 -1.18 4.62
N LEU A 160 18.76 -1.23 3.47
CA LEU A 160 19.01 -0.32 2.34
C LEU A 160 18.75 1.15 2.70
N SER A 161 17.84 1.43 3.64
CA SER A 161 17.53 2.78 4.12
C SER A 161 18.43 3.24 5.27
N ASP A 162 19.43 2.46 5.71
CA ASP A 162 20.18 2.71 6.95
C ASP A 162 19.27 2.77 8.20
N MET A 163 18.18 2.01 8.19
CA MET A 163 17.12 1.97 9.21
C MET A 163 17.02 0.60 9.91
N ALA A 164 18.02 -0.26 9.77
CA ALA A 164 17.98 -1.62 10.34
C ALA A 164 17.84 -1.62 11.87
N ASP A 165 18.41 -0.61 12.55
CA ASP A 165 18.39 -0.49 14.02
C ASP A 165 17.19 0.34 14.55
N LEU A 166 16.32 0.83 13.66
CA LEU A 166 15.10 1.53 14.08
C LEU A 166 14.11 0.54 14.74
N PRO A 167 13.22 1.00 15.65
CA PRO A 167 12.34 0.14 16.42
C PRO A 167 11.17 -0.41 15.57
N ILE A 168 11.47 -1.32 14.65
CA ILE A 168 10.50 -2.02 13.79
C ILE A 168 10.44 -3.49 14.19
N ARG A 169 9.30 -3.92 14.72
CA ARG A 169 9.01 -5.31 15.04
C ARG A 169 8.44 -6.01 13.80
N TRP A 170 9.27 -6.81 13.14
CA TRP A 170 8.91 -7.59 11.95
C TRP A 170 8.27 -8.93 12.30
N LEU A 171 7.04 -9.16 11.85
CA LEU A 171 6.27 -10.37 12.15
C LEU A 171 5.76 -11.05 10.88
N VAL A 172 6.05 -12.36 10.77
CA VAL A 172 5.41 -13.24 9.79
C VAL A 172 4.17 -13.86 10.45
N ASP A 173 3.00 -13.27 10.23
CA ASP A 173 1.77 -13.64 10.93
C ASP A 173 0.52 -13.37 10.10
N ASP A 174 -0.59 -14.00 10.49
CA ASP A 174 -1.91 -13.65 9.96
C ASP A 174 -2.41 -12.36 10.63
N ALA A 175 -2.71 -11.33 9.83
CA ALA A 175 -3.04 -9.99 10.33
C ALA A 175 -4.26 -9.99 11.26
N SER A 176 -5.32 -10.73 10.92
CA SER A 176 -6.55 -10.81 11.71
C SER A 176 -6.34 -11.55 13.02
N LYS A 177 -5.64 -12.69 13.00
CA LYS A 177 -5.29 -13.41 14.22
C LYS A 177 -4.33 -12.61 15.10
N PHE A 178 -3.44 -11.83 14.50
CA PHE A 178 -2.54 -10.93 15.22
C PHE A 178 -3.32 -9.83 15.92
N ALA A 179 -4.18 -9.10 15.21
CA ALA A 179 -5.02 -8.05 15.80
C ALA A 179 -5.86 -8.60 16.96
N ALA A 180 -6.55 -9.72 16.76
CA ALA A 180 -7.34 -10.37 17.81
C ALA A 180 -6.51 -10.78 19.04
N ARG A 181 -5.23 -11.19 18.85
CA ARG A 181 -4.31 -11.49 19.97
C ARG A 181 -3.89 -10.24 20.71
N GLU A 182 -3.58 -9.17 20.01
CA GLU A 182 -3.19 -7.90 20.62
C GLU A 182 -4.34 -7.30 21.42
N VAL A 183 -5.58 -7.43 20.95
CA VAL A 183 -6.79 -7.07 21.69
C VAL A 183 -6.90 -7.87 23.00
N ARG A 184 -6.68 -9.19 22.97
CA ARG A 184 -6.66 -10.03 24.18
C ARG A 184 -5.52 -9.69 25.15
N ARG A 185 -4.47 -9.04 24.65
CA ARG A 185 -3.33 -8.57 25.45
C ARG A 185 -3.48 -7.12 25.88
N GLU A 186 -4.63 -6.50 25.61
CA GLU A 186 -4.92 -5.12 25.96
C GLU A 186 -3.85 -4.16 25.42
N ARG A 187 -3.34 -4.47 24.21
CA ARG A 187 -2.41 -3.58 23.50
C ARG A 187 -3.15 -2.42 22.87
N ARG A 188 -2.40 -1.35 22.64
CA ARG A 188 -2.90 -0.09 22.09
C ARG A 188 -1.86 0.51 21.16
N TYR A 189 -2.30 1.16 20.08
CA TYR A 189 -1.46 1.82 19.08
C TYR A 189 -1.95 3.26 18.87
N ASP A 190 -1.05 4.20 18.55
CA ASP A 190 -1.42 5.57 18.19
C ASP A 190 -1.96 5.69 16.76
N GLY A 191 -1.52 4.80 15.87
CA GLY A 191 -1.91 4.80 14.48
C GLY A 191 -1.90 3.41 13.87
N ILE A 192 -2.92 3.08 13.09
CA ILE A 192 -3.02 1.79 12.39
C ILE A 192 -3.14 2.05 10.89
N MET A 193 -2.34 1.35 10.09
CA MET A 193 -2.55 1.23 8.64
C MET A 193 -2.77 -0.23 8.27
N LEU A 194 -3.67 -0.48 7.31
CA LEU A 194 -3.93 -1.82 6.80
C LEU A 194 -4.28 -1.78 5.31
N ASP A 195 -3.65 -2.68 4.56
CA ASP A 195 -3.84 -2.82 3.10
C ASP A 195 -4.23 -4.27 2.72
N PRO A 196 -5.41 -4.75 3.17
CA PRO A 196 -5.80 -6.13 2.95
C PRO A 196 -6.03 -6.43 1.45
N PRO A 197 -5.51 -7.55 0.93
CA PRO A 197 -5.78 -7.97 -0.43
C PRO A 197 -7.22 -8.48 -0.56
N LYS A 198 -7.75 -8.53 -1.79
CA LYS A 198 -9.05 -9.16 -2.07
C LYS A 198 -9.10 -10.62 -1.59
N TRP A 199 -8.03 -11.35 -1.91
CA TRP A 199 -7.82 -12.75 -1.57
C TRP A 199 -6.41 -12.91 -1.00
N GLY A 200 -6.27 -13.73 0.02
CA GLY A 200 -4.98 -13.98 0.65
C GLY A 200 -4.91 -15.32 1.34
N ARG A 201 -3.72 -15.65 1.84
CA ARG A 201 -3.52 -16.79 2.71
C ARG A 201 -2.64 -16.41 3.89
N GLY A 202 -3.03 -16.85 5.09
CA GLY A 202 -2.19 -16.77 6.28
C GLY A 202 -0.97 -17.69 6.19
N PRO A 203 0.01 -17.56 7.09
CA PRO A 203 1.23 -18.38 7.08
C PRO A 203 0.96 -19.89 7.20
N LYS A 204 -0.19 -20.28 7.79
CA LYS A 204 -0.63 -21.68 7.91
C LYS A 204 -1.71 -22.04 6.89
N LYS A 205 -1.78 -21.30 5.78
CA LYS A 205 -2.72 -21.47 4.65
C LYS A 205 -4.19 -21.18 5.00
N GLU A 206 -4.45 -20.42 6.07
CA GLU A 206 -5.79 -19.90 6.36
C GLU A 206 -6.28 -19.05 5.19
N LEU A 207 -7.53 -19.22 4.77
CA LEU A 207 -8.09 -18.43 3.68
C LEU A 207 -8.46 -17.04 4.19
N TRP A 208 -8.05 -16.01 3.45
CA TRP A 208 -8.51 -14.63 3.64
C TRP A 208 -9.35 -14.22 2.43
N GLN A 209 -10.55 -13.74 2.71
CA GLN A 209 -11.42 -13.03 1.76
C GLN A 209 -11.76 -11.68 2.36
N LEU A 210 -11.60 -10.62 1.57
CA LEU A 210 -11.80 -9.26 2.05
C LEU A 210 -13.22 -9.04 2.61
N GLU A 211 -14.25 -9.43 1.88
CA GLU A 211 -15.66 -9.18 2.26
C GLU A 211 -16.06 -9.93 3.54
N GLU A 212 -15.49 -11.11 3.79
CA GLU A 212 -15.76 -11.92 4.98
C GLU A 212 -14.93 -11.48 6.19
N GLY A 213 -13.65 -11.17 5.96
CA GLY A 213 -12.68 -10.93 7.03
C GLY A 213 -12.57 -9.47 7.48
N LEU A 214 -12.84 -8.51 6.59
CA LEU A 214 -12.64 -7.09 6.86
C LEU A 214 -13.48 -6.56 8.04
N PRO A 215 -14.77 -6.91 8.19
CA PRO A 215 -15.56 -6.38 9.32
C PRO A 215 -14.99 -6.73 10.69
N GLY A 216 -14.60 -8.00 10.89
CA GLY A 216 -13.99 -8.46 12.14
C GLY A 216 -12.62 -7.82 12.38
N LEU A 217 -11.80 -7.71 11.34
CA LEU A 217 -10.50 -7.07 11.44
C LEU A 217 -10.60 -5.58 11.82
N ILE A 218 -11.53 -4.84 11.22
CA ILE A 218 -11.74 -3.42 11.53
C ILE A 218 -12.26 -3.24 12.96
N ALA A 219 -13.16 -4.11 13.42
CA ALA A 219 -13.62 -4.10 14.81
C ALA A 219 -12.47 -4.32 15.81
N ASP A 220 -11.56 -5.27 15.54
CA ASP A 220 -10.38 -5.47 16.37
C ASP A 220 -9.41 -4.27 16.29
N CYS A 221 -9.18 -3.69 15.11
CA CYS A 221 -8.35 -2.50 14.97
C CYS A 221 -8.91 -1.31 15.75
N ALA A 222 -10.23 -1.10 15.75
CA ALA A 222 -10.85 -0.03 16.53
C ALA A 222 -10.67 -0.22 18.04
N ARG A 223 -10.68 -1.47 18.53
CA ARG A 223 -10.40 -1.81 19.94
C ARG A 223 -8.94 -1.64 20.35
N LEU A 224 -8.03 -1.57 19.37
CA LEU A 224 -6.61 -1.29 19.57
C LEU A 224 -6.29 0.22 19.57
N LEU A 225 -7.31 1.06 19.40
CA LEU A 225 -7.24 2.52 19.41
C LEU A 225 -7.97 3.06 20.65
N ASP A 226 -7.64 4.29 21.02
CA ASP A 226 -8.22 5.00 22.16
C ASP A 226 -8.36 6.51 21.88
N SER A 227 -8.72 7.28 22.91
CA SER A 227 -8.90 8.72 22.79
C SER A 227 -7.63 9.50 22.44
N ASP A 228 -6.46 8.94 22.69
CA ASP A 228 -5.14 9.53 22.40
C ASP A 228 -4.57 9.09 21.05
N SER A 229 -5.23 8.15 20.38
CA SER A 229 -4.86 7.71 19.04
C SER A 229 -5.17 8.78 18.00
N ARG A 230 -4.53 8.69 16.83
CA ARG A 230 -4.57 9.72 15.79
C ARG A 230 -5.21 9.25 14.50
N PHE A 231 -5.03 7.98 14.13
CA PHE A 231 -5.58 7.50 12.87
C PHE A 231 -5.79 5.99 12.76
N LEU A 232 -6.70 5.63 11.87
CA LEU A 232 -6.80 4.32 11.22
C LEU A 232 -6.89 4.57 9.72
N VAL A 233 -6.05 3.92 8.92
CA VAL A 233 -6.01 4.06 7.46
C VAL A 233 -6.23 2.69 6.83
N LEU A 234 -7.37 2.51 6.17
CA LEU A 234 -7.72 1.34 5.38
C LEU A 234 -7.58 1.67 3.89
N THR A 235 -6.81 0.88 3.15
CA THR A 235 -6.75 0.93 1.68
C THR A 235 -7.24 -0.38 1.06
N VAL A 236 -7.90 -0.30 -0.09
CA VAL A 236 -8.47 -1.44 -0.80
C VAL A 236 -8.30 -1.25 -2.31
N TYR A 237 -7.53 -2.12 -2.96
CA TYR A 237 -7.33 -2.12 -4.43
C TYR A 237 -8.45 -2.87 -5.21
N ALA A 238 -9.44 -3.43 -4.51
CA ALA A 238 -10.51 -4.21 -5.12
C ALA A 238 -11.64 -3.31 -5.67
N VAL A 239 -11.56 -2.97 -6.96
CA VAL A 239 -12.42 -2.02 -7.68
C VAL A 239 -13.93 -2.31 -7.66
N ARG A 240 -14.39 -3.46 -7.14
CA ARG A 240 -15.83 -3.75 -7.01
C ARG A 240 -16.47 -3.23 -5.72
N MET A 241 -15.68 -2.72 -4.77
CA MET A 241 -16.19 -2.14 -3.54
C MET A 241 -16.32 -0.62 -3.67
N SER A 242 -17.28 -0.04 -2.95
CA SER A 242 -17.45 1.42 -2.86
C SER A 242 -16.69 1.97 -1.65
N ALA A 243 -16.04 3.12 -1.83
CA ALA A 243 -15.45 3.89 -0.72
C ALA A 243 -16.47 4.24 0.38
N LEU A 244 -17.76 4.39 0.01
CA LEU A 244 -18.85 4.59 0.97
C LEU A 244 -19.05 3.38 1.88
N ALA A 245 -18.95 2.17 1.34
CA ALA A 245 -19.17 0.94 2.09
C ALA A 245 -18.06 0.73 3.13
N ILE A 246 -16.79 0.88 2.73
CA ILE A 246 -15.67 0.77 3.67
C ILE A 246 -15.61 1.95 4.63
N GLY A 247 -16.05 3.14 4.20
CA GLY A 247 -16.17 4.33 5.05
C GLY A 247 -17.20 4.13 6.17
N GLU A 248 -18.38 3.60 5.85
CA GLU A 248 -19.41 3.30 6.84
C GLU A 248 -18.97 2.18 7.81
N LEU A 249 -18.27 1.16 7.31
CA LEU A 249 -17.70 0.11 8.17
C LEU A 249 -16.74 0.70 9.22
N VAL A 250 -15.79 1.54 8.78
CA VAL A 250 -14.86 2.21 9.70
C VAL A 250 -15.62 3.13 10.65
N ARG A 251 -16.59 3.91 10.15
CA ARG A 251 -17.40 4.84 10.96
C ARG A 251 -18.08 4.16 12.13
N GLN A 252 -18.76 3.04 11.89
CA GLN A 252 -19.46 2.30 12.96
C GLN A 252 -18.47 1.71 13.96
N ALA A 253 -17.36 1.14 13.48
CA ALA A 253 -16.36 0.55 14.37
C ALA A 253 -15.68 1.58 15.28
N THR A 254 -15.44 2.80 14.79
CA THR A 254 -14.75 3.86 15.54
C THR A 254 -15.69 4.89 16.19
N GLU A 255 -17.01 4.67 16.19
CA GLU A 255 -17.99 5.66 16.69
C GLU A 255 -17.71 6.07 18.14
N HIS A 256 -17.34 5.11 18.98
CA HIS A 256 -16.99 5.31 20.39
C HIS A 256 -15.71 6.15 20.62
N LEU A 257 -14.88 6.35 19.58
CA LEU A 257 -13.65 7.14 19.65
C LEU A 257 -13.88 8.63 19.31
N GLY A 258 -15.05 8.97 18.75
CA GLY A 258 -15.31 10.28 18.14
C GLY A 258 -14.49 10.48 16.85
N GLY A 259 -14.14 11.73 16.53
CA GLY A 259 -13.32 12.05 15.36
C GLY A 259 -14.10 12.13 14.04
N GLU A 260 -13.38 12.09 12.93
CA GLU A 260 -13.93 12.23 11.58
C GLU A 260 -13.60 11.03 10.69
N ILE A 261 -14.54 10.67 9.81
CA ILE A 261 -14.31 9.72 8.73
C ILE A 261 -14.16 10.45 7.40
N VAL A 262 -13.02 10.23 6.75
CA VAL A 262 -12.73 10.63 5.37
C VAL A 262 -12.56 9.36 4.54
N CYS A 263 -13.28 9.23 3.43
CA CYS A 263 -13.13 8.11 2.51
C CYS A 263 -13.13 8.60 1.06
N GLY A 264 -12.77 7.73 0.11
CA GLY A 264 -12.88 8.05 -1.30
C GLY A 264 -11.88 7.28 -2.15
N GLU A 265 -11.39 7.92 -3.21
CA GLU A 265 -10.52 7.29 -4.20
C GLU A 265 -9.06 7.71 -3.99
N MET A 266 -8.16 6.81 -4.37
CA MET A 266 -6.75 7.07 -4.55
C MET A 266 -6.45 7.10 -6.05
N ALA A 267 -5.56 8.00 -6.44
CA ALA A 267 -5.08 8.13 -7.81
C ALA A 267 -3.60 8.51 -7.84
N VAL A 268 -2.97 8.31 -8.99
CA VAL A 268 -1.64 8.86 -9.31
C VAL A 268 -1.78 9.91 -10.40
N ARG A 269 -1.01 11.00 -10.32
CA ARG A 269 -1.02 12.04 -11.36
C ARG A 269 -0.11 11.66 -12.53
N GLU A 270 -0.67 11.73 -13.73
CA GLU A 270 0.06 11.58 -14.98
C GLU A 270 0.94 12.80 -15.28
N GLU A 271 2.18 12.58 -15.70
CA GLU A 271 3.15 13.63 -16.04
C GLU A 271 2.82 14.32 -17.37
N ALA A 272 2.39 13.57 -18.39
CA ALA A 272 2.16 14.15 -19.73
C ALA A 272 1.01 15.16 -19.78
N ARG A 273 -0.04 14.99 -18.95
CA ARG A 273 -1.27 15.80 -18.99
C ARG A 273 -1.80 16.27 -17.65
N GLY A 274 -1.29 15.74 -16.54
CA GLY A 274 -1.84 16.00 -15.20
C GLY A 274 -3.12 15.23 -14.86
N LEU A 275 -3.53 14.25 -15.69
CA LEU A 275 -4.73 13.44 -15.46
C LEU A 275 -4.56 12.55 -14.21
N PRO A 276 -5.56 12.47 -13.32
CA PRO A 276 -5.56 11.48 -12.26
C PRO A 276 -5.95 10.11 -12.82
N LEU A 277 -5.10 9.11 -12.60
CA LEU A 277 -5.42 7.71 -12.87
C LEU A 277 -5.84 7.02 -11.56
N PRO A 278 -7.10 6.58 -11.42
CA PRO A 278 -7.56 5.86 -10.22
C PRO A 278 -6.80 4.56 -10.00
N THR A 279 -6.54 4.22 -8.73
CA THR A 279 -5.76 3.02 -8.36
C THR A 279 -6.44 2.17 -7.29
N ALA A 280 -7.01 2.80 -6.27
CA ALA A 280 -7.60 2.14 -5.10
C ALA A 280 -8.68 3.02 -4.46
N ILE A 281 -9.37 2.49 -3.45
CA ILE A 281 -10.22 3.25 -2.56
C ILE A 281 -9.64 3.24 -1.15
N PHE A 282 -10.01 4.21 -0.32
CA PHE A 282 -9.58 4.27 1.07
C PHE A 282 -10.71 4.68 2.01
N ALA A 283 -10.55 4.34 3.29
CA ALA A 283 -11.27 4.93 4.41
C ALA A 283 -10.28 5.27 5.52
N ARG A 284 -10.45 6.45 6.12
CA ARG A 284 -9.62 6.95 7.20
C ARG A 284 -10.49 7.44 8.34
N TRP A 285 -10.22 6.93 9.54
CA TRP A 285 -10.61 7.60 10.78
C TRP A 285 -9.46 8.51 11.22
N GLN A 286 -9.79 9.75 11.61
CA GLN A 286 -8.81 10.73 12.08
C GLN A 286 -9.34 11.51 13.29
N LYS A 287 -8.42 11.93 14.15
CA LYS A 287 -8.69 12.77 15.32
C LYS A 287 -7.69 13.91 15.45
#